data_AF-A0A437A0G9-F1
#
_entry.id   AF-A0A437A0G9-F1
#
_cell.length_a   1.000
_cell.length_b   1.000
_cell.length_c   1.000
_cell.angle_alpha   90.00
_cell.angle_beta   90.00
_cell.angle_gamma   90.00
#
_symmetry.space_group_name_H-M   'P 1'
#
loop_
_entity.id
_entity.type
_entity.pdbx_description
1 polymer ?
#
loop_
_entity_poly.entity_id
_entity_poly.type
_entity_poly.pdbx_seq_one_letter_code
_entity_poly.pdbx_strand_id
1 'polypeptide(L)'
;MNSQLTLLAGYESGHAVVFTLDPEFNIWRTTYSSKPHSQPVLSLDYRPYPEPLTFYTSSADSIIAKHEIQPNTDPENSEESPSQIINTRHAGQQGLSLRSDGRIFATAGWDSRIRVYTAKNMKEVAVLKWHREGCYAVAFARIFDRRDEPRAGDGENKEVAQANDTITTVSQQRENRTRQAHMLAAGSKDGRVSLWEIF
;
A
#
# COMPACT_ATOMS: atom_id res chain seq x y z
N MET A 1 24.51 -4.19 4.17
CA MET A 1 23.58 -3.81 3.09
C MET A 1 23.57 -2.29 3.07
N ASN A 2 24.13 -1.66 2.03
CA ASN A 2 24.03 -0.20 1.91
C ASN A 2 22.56 0.14 1.67
N SER A 3 21.89 0.65 2.69
CA SER A 3 20.53 1.17 2.57
C SER A 3 20.59 2.43 1.71
N GLN A 4 20.20 2.31 0.44
CA GLN A 4 20.08 3.45 -0.45
C GLN A 4 18.78 4.19 -0.11
N LEU A 5 18.83 5.52 0.02
CA LEU A 5 17.62 6.30 0.27
C LEU A 5 16.88 6.51 -1.05
N THR A 6 15.60 6.13 -1.06
CA THR A 6 14.72 6.21 -2.23
C THR A 6 13.49 7.05 -1.90
N LEU A 7 13.14 7.98 -2.79
CA LEU A 7 11.98 8.86 -2.68
C LEU A 7 11.06 8.62 -3.87
N LEU A 8 9.79 8.33 -3.59
CA LEU A 8 8.73 8.22 -4.59
C LEU A 8 7.92 9.52 -4.60
N ALA A 9 7.67 10.07 -5.78
CA ALA A 9 6.91 11.30 -5.94
C ALA A 9 5.85 11.17 -7.04
N GLY A 10 4.65 11.68 -6.75
CA GLY A 10 3.58 11.90 -7.72
C GLY A 10 3.37 13.39 -7.95
N TYR A 11 3.15 13.79 -9.20
CA TYR A 11 3.03 15.19 -9.58
C TYR A 11 1.64 15.54 -10.13
N GLU A 12 1.31 16.83 -10.08
CA GLU A 12 0.10 17.40 -10.70
C GLU A 12 0.05 17.21 -12.22
N SER A 13 1.23 17.10 -12.85
CA SER A 13 1.35 16.81 -14.27
C SER A 13 0.96 15.37 -14.64
N GLY A 14 0.66 14.51 -13.67
CA GLY A 14 0.39 13.08 -13.88
C GLY A 14 1.63 12.20 -13.90
N HIS A 15 2.82 12.76 -13.59
CA HIS A 15 4.06 12.01 -13.51
C HIS A 15 4.20 11.27 -12.18
N ALA A 16 4.77 10.07 -12.24
CA ALA A 16 5.28 9.29 -11.14
C ALA A 16 6.79 9.14 -11.32
N VAL A 17 7.57 9.61 -10.35
CA VAL A 17 9.02 9.75 -10.44
C VAL A 17 9.66 9.13 -9.20
N VAL A 18 10.82 8.51 -9.39
CA VAL A 18 11.62 7.96 -8.31
C VAL A 18 13.00 8.60 -8.31
N PHE A 19 13.41 9.04 -7.14
CA PHE A 19 14.71 9.60 -6.88
C PHE A 19 15.47 8.70 -5.93
N THR A 20 16.76 8.56 -6.18
CA THR A 20 17.65 7.78 -5.33
C THR A 20 18.83 8.65 -4.93
N LEU A 21 19.19 8.63 -3.65
CA LEU A 21 20.34 9.37 -3.14
C LEU A 21 21.63 8.63 -3.47
N ASP A 22 22.54 9.31 -4.17
CA ASP A 22 23.92 8.88 -4.29
C ASP A 22 24.67 9.27 -3.00
N PRO A 23 25.11 8.30 -2.17
CA PRO A 23 25.74 8.62 -0.89
C PRO A 23 27.15 9.20 -1.04
N GLU A 24 27.83 8.99 -2.17
CA GLU A 24 29.20 9.49 -2.39
C GLU A 24 29.19 10.99 -2.65
N PHE A 25 28.23 11.45 -3.45
CA PHE A 25 28.12 12.86 -3.84
C PHE A 25 27.01 13.62 -3.10
N ASN A 26 26.17 12.92 -2.32
CA ASN A 26 24.98 13.47 -1.65
C ASN A 26 24.02 14.18 -2.62
N ILE A 27 23.87 13.63 -3.82
CA ILE A 27 23.01 14.15 -4.89
C ILE A 27 21.86 13.19 -5.12
N TRP A 28 20.64 13.73 -5.23
CA TRP A 28 19.48 12.96 -5.66
C TRP A 28 19.50 12.80 -7.18
N ARG A 29 19.44 11.56 -7.65
CA ARG A 29 19.35 11.23 -9.08
C ARG A 29 17.98 10.65 -9.38
N THR A 30 17.37 11.08 -10.48
CA THR A 30 16.15 10.47 -11.00
C THR A 30 16.48 9.12 -11.62
N THR A 31 15.91 8.05 -11.08
CA THR A 31 16.11 6.67 -11.55
C THR A 31 14.93 6.14 -12.35
N TYR A 32 13.75 6.74 -12.16
CA TYR A 32 12.53 6.39 -12.87
C TYR A 32 11.66 7.62 -13.08
N SER A 33 11.10 7.78 -14.27
CA SER A 33 10.09 8.78 -14.59
C SER A 33 9.07 8.18 -15.56
N SER A 34 7.80 8.30 -15.23
CA SER A 34 6.71 7.85 -16.09
C SER A 34 5.51 8.77 -15.96
N LYS A 35 4.75 8.94 -17.05
CA LYS A 35 3.51 9.71 -17.08
C LYS A 35 2.30 8.81 -17.36
N PRO A 36 1.88 7.96 -16.41
CA PRO A 36 0.74 7.08 -16.59
C PRO A 36 -0.60 7.83 -16.58
N HIS A 37 -0.68 9.00 -15.94
CA HIS A 37 -1.94 9.72 -15.73
C HIS A 37 -2.07 10.94 -16.62
N SER A 38 -3.30 11.18 -17.05
CA SER A 38 -3.70 12.40 -17.78
C SER A 38 -4.07 13.56 -16.86
N GLN A 39 -4.18 13.27 -15.56
CA GLN A 39 -4.61 14.16 -14.49
C GLN A 39 -3.67 14.03 -13.28
N PRO A 40 -3.73 14.94 -12.28
CA PRO A 40 -2.86 14.92 -11.11
C PRO A 40 -2.81 13.56 -10.39
N VAL A 41 -1.62 13.12 -9.99
CA VAL A 41 -1.46 12.00 -9.05
C VAL A 41 -1.95 12.47 -7.68
N LEU A 42 -2.92 11.77 -7.10
CA LEU A 42 -3.54 12.13 -5.83
C LEU A 42 -2.96 11.36 -4.65
N SER A 43 -2.59 10.09 -4.86
CA SER A 43 -2.00 9.25 -3.83
C SER A 43 -1.13 8.17 -4.45
N LEU A 44 -0.11 7.77 -3.70
CA LEU A 44 0.75 6.64 -4.01
C LEU A 44 1.01 5.82 -2.75
N ASP A 45 1.30 4.53 -2.94
CA ASP A 45 1.76 3.65 -1.87
C ASP A 45 2.66 2.54 -2.45
N TYR A 46 3.53 1.97 -1.63
CA TYR A 46 4.61 1.10 -2.09
C TYR A 46 4.81 -0.15 -1.26
N ARG A 47 5.41 -1.14 -1.91
CA ARG A 47 5.84 -2.42 -1.35
C ARG A 47 7.37 -2.50 -1.45
N PRO A 48 8.11 -2.38 -0.34
CA PRO A 48 9.57 -2.49 -0.38
C PRO A 48 10.09 -3.93 -0.42
N TYR A 49 9.26 -4.94 -0.13
CA TYR A 49 9.73 -6.33 -0.05
C TYR A 49 8.70 -7.37 -0.52
N PRO A 50 9.10 -8.42 -1.26
CA PRO A 50 10.43 -8.66 -1.82
C PRO A 50 10.72 -7.75 -3.03
N GLU A 51 12.00 -7.47 -3.29
CA GLU A 51 12.45 -6.83 -4.53
C GLU A 51 11.82 -7.53 -5.75
N PRO A 52 11.41 -6.80 -6.80
CA PRO A 52 11.65 -5.37 -7.06
C PRO A 52 10.73 -4.42 -6.26
N LEU A 53 11.23 -3.21 -5.97
CA LEU A 53 10.42 -2.10 -5.44
C LEU A 53 9.19 -1.88 -6.34
N THR A 54 8.02 -2.18 -5.79
CA THR A 54 6.74 -2.04 -6.49
C THR A 54 5.93 -0.93 -5.85
N PHE A 55 5.39 -0.01 -6.63
CA PHE A 55 4.49 1.01 -6.10
C PHE A 55 3.30 1.25 -7.02
N TYR A 56 2.26 1.84 -6.45
CA TYR A 56 0.99 2.09 -7.12
C TYR A 56 0.66 3.56 -7.05
N THR A 57 0.05 4.07 -8.11
CA THR A 57 -0.35 5.47 -8.23
C THR A 57 -1.82 5.55 -8.59
N SER A 58 -2.49 6.56 -8.02
CA SER A 58 -3.89 6.88 -8.23
C SER A 58 -4.03 8.35 -8.56
N SER A 59 -5.06 8.71 -9.30
CA SER A 59 -5.21 10.04 -9.91
C SER A 59 -6.66 10.51 -9.89
N ALA A 60 -6.85 11.79 -10.22
CA ALA A 60 -8.16 12.36 -10.53
C ALA A 60 -8.78 11.77 -11.82
N ASP A 61 -7.98 11.14 -12.69
CA ASP A 61 -8.53 10.34 -13.80
C ASP A 61 -9.08 8.98 -13.30
N SER A 62 -9.40 8.09 -14.25
CA SER A 62 -9.92 6.75 -13.95
C SER A 62 -8.86 5.66 -14.01
N ILE A 63 -7.58 6.04 -13.92
CA ILE A 63 -6.45 5.13 -14.06
C ILE A 63 -5.83 4.82 -12.70
N ILE A 64 -5.45 3.55 -12.51
CA ILE A 64 -4.52 3.13 -11.48
C ILE A 64 -3.34 2.48 -12.20
N ALA A 65 -2.13 2.91 -11.87
CA ALA A 65 -0.90 2.37 -12.45
C ALA A 65 -0.07 1.66 -11.40
N LYS A 66 0.56 0.57 -11.82
CA LYS A 66 1.55 -0.21 -11.08
C LYS A 66 2.91 0.03 -11.73
N HIS A 67 3.90 0.27 -10.89
CA HIS A 67 5.27 0.55 -11.28
C HIS A 67 6.17 -0.48 -10.60
N GLU A 68 7.10 -1.08 -11.34
CA GLU A 68 8.10 -2.03 -10.81
C GLU A 68 9.47 -1.52 -11.20
N ILE A 69 10.31 -1.22 -10.21
CA ILE A 69 11.64 -0.67 -10.43
C ILE A 69 12.65 -1.77 -10.17
N GLN A 70 13.47 -2.07 -11.17
CA GLN A 70 14.57 -2.99 -10.97
C GLN A 70 15.74 -2.27 -10.30
N PRO A 71 16.42 -2.89 -9.32
CA PRO A 71 17.52 -2.27 -8.59
C PRO A 71 18.75 -1.92 -9.45
N ASN A 72 18.80 -2.40 -10.70
CA ASN A 72 19.92 -2.19 -11.64
C ASN A 72 19.50 -1.37 -12.89
N THR A 73 18.44 -0.57 -12.82
CA THR A 73 18.11 0.32 -13.95
C THR A 73 19.19 1.40 -14.08
N ASP A 74 19.88 1.42 -15.22
CA ASP A 74 20.86 2.45 -15.56
C ASP A 74 20.16 3.84 -15.64
N PRO A 75 20.74 4.89 -15.05
CA PRO A 75 20.14 6.24 -15.02
C PRO A 75 19.98 6.89 -16.40
N GLU A 76 20.60 6.34 -17.45
CA GLU A 76 20.49 6.84 -18.83
C GLU A 76 19.13 6.52 -19.48
N ASN A 77 18.38 5.53 -18.99
CA ASN A 77 17.00 5.24 -19.42
C ASN A 77 16.00 5.63 -18.33
N SER A 78 15.87 6.93 -18.08
CA SER A 78 14.99 7.47 -17.03
C SER A 78 13.50 7.53 -17.43
N GLU A 79 13.15 7.30 -18.70
CA GLU A 79 11.76 7.22 -19.16
C GLU A 79 11.31 5.76 -19.27
N GLU A 80 10.63 5.28 -18.24
CA GLU A 80 10.07 3.92 -18.21
C GLU A 80 8.54 3.93 -18.30
N SER A 81 7.97 2.82 -18.75
CA SER A 81 6.53 2.59 -18.75
C SER A 81 6.10 1.89 -17.46
N PRO A 82 4.88 2.13 -16.94
CA PRO A 82 4.35 1.36 -15.82
C PRO A 82 4.22 -0.12 -16.21
N SER A 83 4.43 -1.03 -15.25
CA SER A 83 4.36 -2.48 -15.48
C SER A 83 2.93 -2.93 -15.78
N GLN A 84 1.93 -2.25 -15.20
CA GLN A 84 0.54 -2.52 -15.48
C GLN A 84 -0.32 -1.27 -15.26
N ILE A 85 -1.33 -1.09 -16.10
CA ILE A 85 -2.33 -0.01 -15.99
C ILE A 85 -3.73 -0.63 -16.02
N ILE A 86 -4.64 -0.16 -15.17
CA ILE A 86 -6.07 -0.47 -15.27
C ILE A 86 -6.90 0.81 -15.37
N ASN A 87 -8.01 0.73 -16.11
CA ASN A 87 -9.04 1.75 -16.11
C ASN A 87 -10.20 1.28 -15.23
N THR A 88 -10.41 1.96 -14.11
CA THR A 88 -11.48 1.68 -13.14
C THR A 88 -12.86 2.03 -13.70
N ARG A 89 -12.92 2.82 -14.79
CA ARG A 89 -14.13 3.46 -15.34
C ARG A 89 -14.76 4.51 -14.42
N HIS A 90 -14.07 4.88 -13.35
CA HIS A 90 -14.52 5.84 -12.35
C HIS A 90 -13.41 6.86 -12.10
N ALA A 91 -13.64 8.11 -12.50
CA ALA A 91 -12.70 9.20 -12.22
C ALA A 91 -12.59 9.46 -10.71
N GLY A 92 -11.44 9.98 -10.27
CA GLY A 92 -11.26 10.45 -8.90
C GLY A 92 -10.96 9.32 -7.91
N GLN A 93 -9.79 8.70 -8.05
CA GLN A 93 -9.26 7.75 -7.07
C GLN A 93 -8.32 8.51 -6.13
N GLN A 94 -8.85 9.05 -5.03
CA GLN A 94 -8.13 10.02 -4.20
C GLN A 94 -7.18 9.40 -3.20
N GLY A 95 -7.68 8.49 -2.35
CA GLY A 95 -6.85 7.76 -1.42
C GLY A 95 -6.42 6.43 -2.02
N LEU A 96 -5.17 6.02 -1.81
CA LEU A 96 -4.68 4.69 -2.14
C LEU A 96 -3.87 4.14 -0.96
N SER A 97 -4.16 2.91 -0.55
CA SER A 97 -3.41 2.23 0.51
C SER A 97 -3.20 0.76 0.17
N LEU A 98 -1.95 0.32 0.25
CA LEU A 98 -1.53 -1.07 0.12
C LEU A 98 -1.56 -1.73 1.49
N ARG A 99 -2.08 -2.95 1.56
CA ARG A 99 -2.05 -3.74 2.80
C ARG A 99 -0.62 -4.19 3.09
N SER A 100 -0.23 -4.30 4.37
CA SER A 100 1.16 -4.59 4.75
C SER A 100 1.70 -5.95 4.26
N ASP A 101 0.84 -6.91 3.91
CA ASP A 101 1.23 -8.17 3.26
C ASP A 101 1.47 -8.04 1.75
N GLY A 102 1.14 -6.87 1.20
CA GLY A 102 1.20 -6.47 -0.20
C GLY A 102 0.35 -7.35 -1.13
N ARG A 103 -0.70 -8.00 -0.62
CA ARG A 103 -1.58 -8.88 -1.42
C ARG A 103 -2.73 -8.13 -2.07
N ILE A 104 -3.22 -7.08 -1.41
CA ILE A 104 -4.31 -6.25 -1.88
C ILE A 104 -4.01 -4.77 -1.61
N PHE A 105 -4.63 -3.90 -2.39
CA PHE A 105 -4.68 -2.45 -2.12
C PHE A 105 -6.11 -1.96 -2.26
N ALA A 106 -6.39 -0.81 -1.67
CA ALA A 106 -7.70 -0.16 -1.70
C ALA A 106 -7.59 1.25 -2.23
N THR A 107 -8.68 1.73 -2.83
CA THR A 107 -8.82 3.11 -3.31
C THR A 107 -10.09 3.76 -2.79
N ALA A 108 -10.00 5.05 -2.47
CA ALA A 108 -11.13 5.90 -2.08
C ALA A 108 -11.63 6.68 -3.29
N GLY A 109 -12.84 6.39 -3.76
CA GLY A 109 -13.42 7.00 -4.96
C GLY A 109 -14.31 8.20 -4.67
N TRP A 110 -14.25 9.23 -5.53
CA TRP A 110 -15.21 10.34 -5.52
C TRP A 110 -16.65 9.91 -5.78
N ASP A 111 -16.86 8.70 -6.32
CA ASP A 111 -18.17 8.07 -6.54
C ASP A 111 -18.75 7.38 -5.29
N SER A 112 -18.26 7.76 -4.11
CA SER A 112 -18.70 7.26 -2.80
C SER A 112 -18.41 5.77 -2.57
N ARG A 113 -17.50 5.18 -3.36
CA ARG A 113 -17.13 3.77 -3.27
C ARG A 113 -15.69 3.64 -2.78
N ILE A 114 -15.46 2.59 -1.99
CA ILE A 114 -14.12 2.07 -1.75
C ILE A 114 -13.97 0.81 -2.58
N ARG A 115 -12.92 0.73 -3.39
CA ARG A 115 -12.62 -0.45 -4.20
C ARG A 115 -11.37 -1.13 -3.68
N VAL A 116 -11.42 -2.46 -3.62
CA VAL A 116 -10.29 -3.29 -3.21
C VAL A 116 -9.85 -4.11 -4.41
N TYR A 117 -8.54 -4.15 -4.66
CA TYR A 117 -7.93 -4.84 -5.78
C TYR A 117 -6.87 -5.82 -5.29
N THR A 118 -6.64 -6.88 -6.05
CA THR A 118 -5.43 -7.69 -5.92
C THR A 118 -4.20 -6.87 -6.31
N ALA A 119 -3.12 -6.95 -5.54
CA ALA A 119 -1.86 -6.32 -5.91
C ALA A 119 -1.18 -7.04 -7.10
N LYS A 120 -1.40 -8.36 -7.24
CA LYS A 120 -0.73 -9.17 -8.27
C LYS A 120 -1.11 -8.76 -9.70
N ASN A 121 -2.40 -8.60 -9.97
CA ASN A 121 -2.92 -8.34 -11.32
C ASN A 121 -3.94 -7.20 -11.37
N MET A 122 -4.04 -6.38 -10.32
CA MET A 122 -4.94 -5.23 -10.22
C MET A 122 -6.39 -5.57 -10.54
N LYS A 123 -6.85 -6.77 -10.17
CA LYS A 123 -8.23 -7.18 -10.36
C LYS A 123 -9.08 -6.66 -9.21
N GLU A 124 -10.19 -5.98 -9.50
CA GLU A 124 -11.17 -5.60 -8.49
C GLU A 124 -11.77 -6.87 -7.84
N VAL A 125 -11.65 -6.96 -6.51
CA VAL A 125 -12.15 -8.10 -5.71
C VAL A 125 -13.30 -7.72 -4.77
N ALA A 126 -13.44 -6.43 -4.46
CA ALA A 126 -14.58 -5.95 -3.68
C ALA A 126 -14.89 -4.49 -4.00
N VAL A 127 -16.17 -4.15 -3.89
CA VAL A 127 -16.68 -2.77 -3.91
C VAL A 127 -17.50 -2.53 -2.64
N LEU A 128 -17.00 -1.68 -1.77
CA LEU A 128 -17.61 -1.39 -0.48
C LEU A 128 -18.55 -0.20 -0.64
N LYS A 129 -19.82 -0.43 -0.31
CA LYS A 129 -20.95 0.46 -0.62
C LYS A 129 -21.68 0.84 0.66
N TRP A 130 -21.36 2.00 1.22
CA TRP A 130 -22.03 2.51 2.41
C TRP A 130 -22.15 4.04 2.41
N HIS A 131 -21.07 4.73 2.04
CA HIS A 131 -21.04 6.19 1.96
C HIS A 131 -21.97 6.72 0.87
N ARG A 132 -22.50 7.92 1.13
CA ARG A 132 -23.39 8.63 0.20
C ARG A 132 -22.65 9.68 -0.63
N GLU A 133 -21.50 10.15 -0.14
CA GLU A 133 -20.63 11.09 -0.82
C GLU A 133 -19.21 10.55 -0.99
N GLY A 134 -18.40 11.25 -1.79
CA GLY A 134 -17.05 10.84 -2.17
C GLY A 134 -16.17 10.42 -0.99
N CYS A 135 -15.45 9.33 -1.17
CA CYS A 135 -14.44 8.85 -0.23
C CYS A 135 -13.09 9.45 -0.60
N TYR A 136 -12.32 9.85 0.41
CA TYR A 136 -11.09 10.62 0.21
C TYR A 136 -9.85 10.00 0.88
N ALA A 137 -10.05 9.19 1.90
CA ALA A 137 -8.98 8.53 2.62
C ALA A 137 -9.32 7.05 2.80
N VAL A 138 -8.30 6.20 2.68
CA VAL A 138 -8.36 4.78 3.00
C VAL A 138 -7.07 4.39 3.71
N ALA A 139 -7.17 3.50 4.69
CA ALA A 139 -6.01 2.99 5.41
C ALA A 139 -6.23 1.55 5.86
N PHE A 140 -5.31 0.66 5.49
CA PHE A 140 -5.28 -0.70 6.05
C PHE A 140 -4.65 -0.69 7.44
N ALA A 141 -5.18 -1.54 8.33
CA ALA A 141 -4.46 -1.93 9.53
C ALA A 141 -3.26 -2.80 9.16
N ARG A 142 -2.16 -2.66 9.91
CA ARG A 142 -0.98 -3.49 9.75
C ARG A 142 -1.28 -4.92 10.19
N ILE A 143 -1.03 -5.88 9.32
CA ILE A 143 -1.01 -7.31 9.64
C ILE A 143 0.37 -7.61 10.20
N PHE A 144 0.44 -8.11 11.43
CA PHE A 144 1.65 -8.65 12.01
C PHE A 144 1.74 -10.12 11.65
N ASP A 145 2.74 -10.50 10.86
CA ASP A 145 3.07 -11.92 10.70
C ASP A 145 3.84 -12.37 11.97
N ARG A 146 3.68 -13.62 12.41
CA ARG A 146 4.42 -14.17 13.58
C ARG A 146 5.94 -14.10 13.40
N ARG A 147 6.41 -13.89 12.16
CA ARG A 147 7.82 -13.72 11.81
C ARG A 147 8.38 -12.34 12.12
N ASP A 148 7.52 -11.35 12.39
CA ASP A 148 7.90 -9.97 12.75
C ASP A 148 8.02 -9.76 14.27
N GLU A 149 7.75 -10.79 15.09
CA GLU A 149 8.09 -10.69 16.51
C GLU A 149 9.61 -10.64 16.66
N PRO A 150 10.15 -9.68 17.45
CA PRO A 150 11.56 -9.68 17.75
C PRO A 150 11.89 -11.04 18.35
N ARG A 151 12.83 -11.77 17.73
CA ARG A 151 13.46 -12.91 18.38
C ARG A 151 14.05 -12.38 19.68
N ALA A 152 13.35 -12.63 20.79
CA ALA A 152 13.89 -12.39 22.12
C ALA A 152 15.27 -13.04 22.13
N GLY A 153 16.28 -12.24 22.46
CA GLY A 153 17.68 -12.60 22.27
C GLY A 153 18.00 -13.98 22.82
N ASP A 154 18.96 -14.63 22.17
CA ASP A 154 19.53 -15.91 22.54
C ASP A 154 19.90 -15.93 24.03
N GLY A 155 18.95 -16.36 24.85
CA GLY A 155 19.10 -16.72 26.24
C GLY A 155 18.71 -18.18 26.34
N GLU A 156 19.71 -19.05 26.43
CA GLU A 156 19.54 -20.47 26.71
C GLU A 156 18.65 -20.65 27.93
N ASN A 157 17.46 -21.23 27.73
CA ASN A 157 16.89 -22.29 28.57
C ASN A 157 15.66 -22.86 27.87
N LYS A 158 15.84 -24.03 27.26
CA LYS A 158 14.74 -24.92 26.87
C LYS A 158 14.16 -25.53 28.14
N GLU A 159 13.14 -24.89 28.71
CA GLU A 159 12.19 -25.61 29.55
C GLU A 159 10.89 -25.81 28.80
N VAL A 160 10.52 -27.09 28.70
CA VAL A 160 9.28 -27.60 28.12
C VAL A 160 8.13 -27.15 29.01
N ALA A 161 7.50 -26.02 28.68
CA ALA A 161 6.26 -25.61 29.32
C ALA A 161 5.09 -26.34 28.66
N GLN A 162 4.53 -27.29 29.40
CA GLN A 162 3.28 -27.99 29.14
C GLN A 162 2.14 -27.02 28.84
N ALA A 163 1.24 -27.47 27.95
CA ALA A 163 0.02 -26.80 27.58
C ALA A 163 -0.85 -26.49 28.81
N ASN A 164 -0.78 -25.24 29.28
CA ASN A 164 -1.72 -24.70 30.25
C ASN A 164 -2.78 -23.86 29.52
N ASP A 165 -3.98 -24.41 29.54
CA ASP A 165 -5.24 -23.86 29.06
C ASP A 165 -5.46 -22.44 29.62
N THR A 166 -5.06 -21.43 28.84
CA THR A 166 -5.17 -20.02 29.26
C THR A 166 -6.53 -19.52 28.83
N ILE A 167 -7.45 -19.40 29.80
CA ILE A 167 -8.75 -18.74 29.61
C ILE A 167 -8.47 -17.30 29.15
N THR A 168 -8.60 -17.06 27.85
CA THR A 168 -8.41 -15.74 27.25
C THR A 168 -9.65 -14.91 27.52
N THR A 169 -9.48 -13.73 28.13
CA THR A 169 -10.60 -12.83 28.42
C THR A 169 -11.27 -12.40 27.12
N VAL A 170 -12.58 -12.13 27.13
CA VAL A 170 -13.32 -11.65 25.94
C VAL A 170 -12.65 -10.42 25.31
N SER A 171 -12.02 -9.56 26.11
CA SER A 171 -11.22 -8.41 25.64
C SER A 171 -10.01 -8.85 24.82
N GLN A 172 -9.23 -9.83 25.31
CA GLN A 172 -8.07 -10.37 24.60
C GLN A 172 -8.47 -11.19 23.36
N GLN A 173 -9.59 -11.91 23.41
CA GLN A 173 -10.13 -12.58 22.22
C GLN A 173 -10.56 -11.57 21.16
N ARG A 174 -11.22 -10.47 21.55
CA ARG A 174 -11.57 -9.38 20.64
C ARG A 174 -10.33 -8.70 20.09
N GLU A 175 -9.34 -8.42 20.93
CA GLU A 175 -8.09 -7.81 20.50
C GLU A 175 -7.31 -8.72 19.55
N ASN A 176 -7.21 -10.02 19.83
CA ASN A 176 -6.60 -11.00 18.95
C ASN A 176 -7.37 -11.15 17.64
N ARG A 177 -8.70 -11.16 17.68
CA ARG A 177 -9.54 -11.21 16.48
C ARG A 177 -9.38 -9.94 15.65
N THR A 178 -9.28 -8.76 16.26
CA THR A 178 -9.00 -7.49 15.57
C THR A 178 -7.57 -7.44 15.01
N ARG A 179 -6.58 -8.00 15.71
CA ARG A 179 -5.20 -8.15 15.21
C ARG A 179 -5.10 -9.12 14.03
N GLN A 180 -5.99 -10.10 13.97
CA GLN A 180 -6.10 -11.05 12.86
C GLN A 180 -7.05 -10.58 11.75
N ALA A 181 -8.03 -9.73 12.08
CA ALA A 181 -8.96 -9.15 11.13
C ALA A 181 -8.22 -8.13 10.27
N HIS A 182 -8.23 -8.34 8.95
CA HIS A 182 -7.61 -7.39 8.03
C HIS A 182 -8.55 -6.19 7.87
N MET A 183 -8.40 -5.23 8.80
CA MET A 183 -9.24 -4.06 8.88
C MET A 183 -8.86 -3.02 7.82
N LEU A 184 -9.87 -2.40 7.21
CA LEU A 184 -9.76 -1.25 6.33
C LEU A 184 -10.65 -0.13 6.86
N ALA A 185 -10.05 1.04 7.10
CA ALA A 185 -10.78 2.27 7.41
C ALA A 185 -10.95 3.13 6.16
N ALA A 186 -12.10 3.80 6.03
CA ALA A 186 -12.34 4.75 4.96
C ALA A 186 -13.04 6.01 5.47
N GLY A 187 -12.60 7.19 5.00
CA GLY A 187 -13.18 8.49 5.31
C GLY A 187 -13.89 9.11 4.11
N SER A 188 -15.06 9.71 4.33
CA SER A 188 -15.89 10.31 3.30
C SER A 188 -16.25 11.77 3.61
N LYS A 189 -16.59 12.51 2.55
CA LYS A 189 -17.18 13.84 2.60
C LYS A 189 -18.46 13.92 3.44
N ASP A 190 -19.17 12.80 3.58
CA ASP A 190 -20.38 12.72 4.42
C ASP A 190 -20.12 12.88 5.92
N GLY A 191 -18.86 13.11 6.32
CA GLY A 191 -18.43 13.34 7.69
C GLY A 191 -18.27 12.05 8.50
N ARG A 192 -18.28 10.88 7.84
CA ARG A 192 -18.23 9.58 8.51
C ARG A 192 -16.98 8.80 8.16
N VAL A 193 -16.57 7.94 9.10
CA VAL A 193 -15.56 6.90 8.91
C VAL A 193 -16.26 5.55 8.92
N SER A 194 -15.98 4.72 7.93
CA SER A 194 -16.42 3.31 7.90
C SER A 194 -15.24 2.37 8.17
N LEU A 195 -15.53 1.25 8.81
CA LEU A 195 -14.57 0.19 9.12
C LEU A 195 -15.06 -1.11 8.48
N TRP A 196 -14.15 -1.81 7.82
CA TRP A 196 -14.45 -3.02 7.06
C TRP A 196 -13.49 -4.14 7.43
N GLU A 197 -14.03 -5.33 7.63
CA GLU A 197 -13.23 -6.56 7.66
C GLU A 197 -13.05 -7.03 6.22
N ILE A 198 -11.80 -7.12 5.77
CA ILE A 198 -11.42 -7.62 4.45
C ILE A 198 -10.74 -8.97 4.64
N PHE A 199 -10.99 -9.92 3.75
CA PHE A 199 -10.42 -11.28 3.83
C PHE A 199 -9.02 -11.39 3.20
#